data_AF-A0A7S3ZF26-F1
#
_entry.id   AF-A0A7S3ZF26-F1
#
_cell.length_a   1.000
_cell.length_b   1.000
_cell.length_c   1.000
_cell.angle_alpha   90.00
_cell.angle_beta   90.00
_cell.angle_gamma   90.00
#
_symmetry.space_group_name_H-M   'P 1'
#
loop_
_entity.id
_entity.type
_entity.pdbx_description
1 polymer ?
#
loop_
_entity_poly.entity_id
_entity_poly.type
_entity_poly.pdbx_seq_one_letter_code
_entity_poly.pdbx_strand_id
1 'polypeptide(L)'
;DHRVKGIILVATPGDEYYAGERHGRLYRWESIKANTDFAIQFHSDDDPFGKLEEAKKVSQKSGSDLFVLASRGRFLQDTFPELDVVLKKTAAEEDSRSGDLP
;
A
#
# COMPACT_ATOMS: atom_id res chain seq x y z
N ASP A 1 -1.70 -23.45 -0.56
CA ASP A 1 -1.33 -22.10 -0.10
C ASP A 1 -1.84 -21.04 -1.05
N HIS A 2 -2.68 -20.13 -0.54
CA HIS A 2 -3.13 -18.97 -1.30
C HIS A 2 -2.38 -17.74 -0.77
N ARG A 3 -1.55 -17.14 -1.62
CA ARG A 3 -0.88 -15.85 -1.38
C ARG A 3 -1.51 -14.79 -2.27
N VAL A 4 -1.38 -13.53 -1.88
CA VAL A 4 -1.79 -12.39 -2.70
C VAL A 4 -0.59 -11.91 -3.50
N LYS A 5 -0.79 -11.55 -4.77
CA LYS A 5 0.31 -11.10 -5.62
C LYS A 5 0.97 -9.84 -5.08
N GLY A 6 0.17 -8.88 -4.67
CA GLY A 6 0.65 -7.66 -4.05
C GLY A 6 -0.46 -6.88 -3.39
N ILE A 7 -0.08 -5.81 -2.71
CA ILE A 7 -0.99 -4.90 -2.03
C ILE A 7 -0.71 -3.46 -2.48
N ILE A 8 -1.78 -2.69 -2.65
CA ILE A 8 -1.70 -1.24 -2.85
C ILE A 8 -2.47 -0.59 -1.70
N LEU A 9 -1.74 0.16 -0.87
CA LEU A 9 -2.23 0.80 0.34
C LEU A 9 -2.49 2.28 0.06
N VAL A 10 -3.75 2.69 -0.01
CA VAL A 10 -4.12 4.10 -0.24
C VAL A 10 -4.56 4.73 1.08
N ALA A 11 -3.94 5.86 1.44
CA ALA A 11 -4.31 6.63 2.62
C ALA A 11 -4.30 5.77 3.91
N THR A 12 -3.19 5.09 4.20
CA THR A 12 -3.11 4.18 5.35
C THR A 12 -3.16 4.95 6.69
N PRO A 13 -3.92 4.49 7.70
CA PRO A 13 -4.17 5.25 8.93
C PRO A 13 -3.04 5.19 9.97
N GLY A 14 -2.06 4.28 9.83
CA GLY A 14 -0.93 4.12 10.76
C GLY A 14 -0.55 2.66 10.96
N ASP A 15 0.32 2.39 11.93
CA ASP A 15 0.83 1.05 12.22
C ASP A 15 0.03 0.27 13.27
N GLU A 16 -1.04 0.87 13.77
CA GLU A 16 -2.05 0.28 14.62
C GLU A 16 -3.39 0.15 13.89
N TYR A 17 -4.14 -0.89 14.20
CA TYR A 17 -5.53 -1.05 13.78
C TYR A 17 -6.44 -1.31 14.98
N TYR A 18 -7.71 -0.92 14.83
CA TYR A 18 -8.73 -1.07 15.86
C TYR A 18 -9.82 -2.00 15.34
N ALA A 19 -9.86 -3.24 15.83
CA ALA A 19 -10.88 -4.22 15.47
C ALA A 19 -12.15 -4.08 16.35
N GLY A 20 -12.56 -2.83 16.64
CA GLY A 20 -13.66 -2.51 17.54
C GLY A 20 -13.27 -2.42 19.03
N GLU A 21 -11.99 -2.50 19.35
CA GLU A 21 -11.47 -2.47 20.72
C GLU A 21 -10.99 -1.07 21.13
N ARG A 22 -10.87 -0.85 22.44
CA ARG A 22 -10.38 0.43 23.00
C ARG A 22 -8.87 0.64 22.80
N HIS A 23 -8.12 -0.43 22.57
CA HIS A 23 -6.67 -0.40 22.39
C HIS A 23 -6.31 -0.89 20.98
N GLY A 24 -5.37 -0.20 20.34
CA GLY A 24 -4.87 -0.58 19.02
C GLY A 24 -4.10 -1.89 19.07
N ARG A 25 -4.16 -2.63 17.97
CA ARG A 25 -3.36 -3.83 17.71
C ARG A 25 -2.32 -3.53 16.64
N LEU A 26 -1.15 -4.13 16.76
CA LEU A 26 -0.11 -4.02 15.74
C LEU A 26 -0.36 -5.02 14.61
N TYR A 27 -0.10 -4.60 13.37
CA TYR A 27 -0.11 -5.49 12.23
C TYR A 27 1.05 -6.51 12.29
N ARG A 28 0.81 -7.70 11.72
CA ARG A 28 1.83 -8.74 11.55
C ARG A 28 2.65 -8.48 10.29
N TRP A 29 3.53 -7.47 10.35
CA TRP A 29 4.28 -6.99 9.18
C TRP A 29 5.11 -8.07 8.47
N GLU A 30 5.79 -8.93 9.22
CA GLU A 30 6.54 -10.05 8.62
C GLU A 30 5.64 -11.02 7.86
N SER A 31 4.44 -11.30 8.40
CA SER A 31 3.46 -12.13 7.70
C SER A 31 2.88 -11.44 6.47
N ILE A 32 2.71 -10.12 6.48
CA ILE A 32 2.25 -9.36 5.32
C ILE A 32 3.30 -9.45 4.22
N LYS A 33 4.56 -9.13 4.53
CA LYS A 33 5.69 -9.20 3.60
C LYS A 33 5.85 -10.59 2.98
N ALA A 34 5.83 -11.64 3.80
CA ALA A 34 5.95 -13.01 3.31
C ALA A 34 4.79 -13.44 2.39
N ASN A 35 3.62 -12.79 2.48
CA ASN A 35 2.43 -13.13 1.72
C ASN A 35 2.25 -12.34 0.42
N THR A 36 3.10 -11.35 0.14
CA THR A 36 3.00 -10.46 -1.03
C THR A 36 4.30 -10.43 -1.82
N ASP A 37 4.24 -10.33 -3.14
CA ASP A 37 5.45 -10.14 -3.97
C ASP A 37 5.82 -8.66 -4.10
N PHE A 38 4.82 -7.77 -4.05
CA PHE A 38 5.03 -6.32 -4.03
C PHE A 38 4.09 -5.62 -3.05
N ALA A 39 4.52 -4.48 -2.55
CA ALA A 39 3.69 -3.59 -1.75
C ALA A 39 3.94 -2.14 -2.20
N ILE A 40 2.87 -1.43 -2.48
CA ILE A 40 2.90 -0.02 -2.88
C ILE A 40 2.02 0.77 -1.92
N GLN A 41 2.43 1.98 -1.57
CA GLN A 41 1.69 2.84 -0.66
C GLN A 41 1.54 4.23 -1.26
N PHE A 42 0.34 4.78 -1.22
CA PHE A 42 0.04 6.16 -1.57
C PHE A 42 -0.38 6.96 -0.34
N HIS A 43 0.20 8.14 -0.20
CA HIS A 43 -0.17 9.11 0.82
C HIS A 43 -0.22 10.51 0.22
N SER A 44 -1.09 11.37 0.75
CA SER A 44 -1.12 12.78 0.37
C SER A 44 -0.36 13.62 1.39
N ASP A 45 0.36 14.64 0.95
CA ASP A 45 1.02 15.59 1.86
C ASP A 45 0.03 16.47 2.64
N ASP A 46 -1.20 16.58 2.16
CA ASP A 46 -2.31 17.36 2.74
C ASP A 46 -3.45 16.48 3.28
N ASP A 47 -3.21 15.19 3.59
CA ASP A 47 -4.21 14.32 4.20
C ASP A 47 -4.65 14.90 5.57
N PRO A 48 -5.94 15.26 5.74
CA PRO A 48 -6.41 15.91 6.98
C PRO A 48 -6.51 14.94 8.17
N PHE A 49 -6.40 13.64 7.94
CA PHE A 49 -6.56 12.60 8.96
C PHE A 49 -5.29 11.76 9.17
N GLY A 50 -4.54 11.48 8.11
CA GLY A 50 -3.29 10.72 8.16
C GLY A 50 -2.06 11.63 8.20
N LYS A 51 -1.12 11.36 9.11
CA LYS A 51 0.17 12.07 9.12
C LYS A 51 1.18 11.38 8.23
N LEU A 52 1.94 12.14 7.45
CA LEU A 52 3.02 11.62 6.60
C LEU A 52 4.04 10.77 7.37
N GLU A 53 4.37 11.14 8.61
CA GLU A 53 5.28 10.36 9.44
C GLU A 53 4.74 8.96 9.78
N GLU A 54 3.42 8.83 9.97
CA GLU A 54 2.79 7.52 10.17
C GLU A 54 2.81 6.70 8.87
N ALA A 55 2.58 7.34 7.72
CA ALA A 55 2.70 6.69 6.42
C ALA A 55 4.13 6.15 6.18
N LYS A 56 5.17 6.93 6.53
CA LYS A 56 6.57 6.49 6.46
C LYS A 56 6.86 5.30 7.38
N LYS A 57 6.35 5.30 8.61
CA LYS A 57 6.49 4.15 9.53
C LYS A 57 5.84 2.89 8.96
N VAL A 58 4.64 3.01 8.39
CA VAL A 58 3.97 1.89 7.73
C VAL A 58 4.84 1.36 6.59
N SER A 59 5.32 2.23 5.69
CA SER A 59 6.19 1.85 4.57
C SER A 59 7.46 1.13 5.03
N GLN A 60 8.12 1.64 6.08
CA GLN A 60 9.31 0.98 6.65
C GLN A 60 9.01 -0.43 7.19
N LYS A 61 7.84 -0.64 7.79
CA LYS A 61 7.46 -1.93 8.38
C LYS A 61 6.94 -2.93 7.34
N SER A 62 6.08 -2.46 6.44
CA SER A 62 5.48 -3.26 5.35
C SER A 62 6.47 -3.56 4.22
N GLY A 63 7.55 -2.78 4.10
CA GLY A 63 8.46 -2.84 2.96
C GLY A 63 7.83 -2.28 1.68
N SER A 64 6.79 -1.45 1.77
CA SER A 64 6.12 -0.89 0.61
C SER A 64 6.81 0.36 0.05
N ASP A 65 6.80 0.50 -1.27
CA ASP A 65 7.25 1.71 -1.95
C ASP A 65 6.23 2.84 -1.72
N LEU A 66 6.65 3.88 -0.99
CA LEU A 66 5.79 5.02 -0.64
C LEU A 66 5.85 6.12 -1.72
N PHE A 67 4.70 6.41 -2.31
CA PHE A 67 4.46 7.57 -3.17
C PHE A 67 3.71 8.65 -2.39
N VAL A 68 4.36 9.80 -2.23
CA VAL A 68 3.75 10.99 -1.62
C VAL A 68 3.27 11.90 -2.74
N LEU A 69 1.97 12.16 -2.78
CA LEU A 69 1.33 13.01 -3.78
C LEU A 69 0.90 14.33 -3.15
N ALA A 70 0.92 15.39 -3.97
CA ALA A 70 0.46 16.70 -3.54
C ALA A 70 -1.06 16.85 -3.74
N SER A 71 -1.73 17.50 -2.80
CA SER A 71 -3.12 17.98 -2.96
C SER A 71 -4.16 16.88 -3.27
N ARG A 72 -3.98 15.67 -2.75
CA ARG A 72 -4.93 14.54 -2.88
C ARG A 72 -5.82 14.36 -1.66
N GLY A 73 -5.58 15.05 -0.56
CA GLY A 73 -6.30 14.89 0.70
C GLY A 73 -6.41 13.41 1.09
N ARG A 74 -7.65 12.93 1.27
CA ARG A 74 -7.94 11.53 1.63
C ARG A 74 -8.31 10.64 0.43
N PHE A 75 -7.93 11.03 -0.79
CA PHE A 75 -8.25 10.28 -2.02
C PHE A 75 -9.75 10.04 -2.24
N LEU A 76 -10.59 11.05 -1.95
CA LEU A 76 -12.05 11.00 -2.10
C LEU A 76 -12.55 11.54 -3.45
N GLN A 77 -11.64 11.79 -4.40
CA GLN A 77 -11.99 12.23 -5.75
C GLN A 77 -12.49 11.05 -6.59
N ASP A 78 -13.25 11.33 -7.64
CA ASP A 78 -13.80 10.31 -8.54
C ASP A 78 -12.75 9.60 -9.41
N THR A 79 -11.51 10.11 -9.46
CA THR A 79 -10.45 9.58 -10.31
C THR A 79 -9.12 9.49 -9.58
N PHE A 80 -8.35 8.44 -9.89
CA PHE A 80 -7.01 8.25 -9.37
C PHE A 80 -6.03 7.73 -10.47
N PRO A 81 -5.62 8.60 -11.41
CA PRO A 81 -4.82 8.19 -12.57
C PRO A 81 -3.48 7.52 -12.23
N GLU A 82 -2.84 7.91 -11.13
CA GLU A 82 -1.57 7.32 -10.67
C GLU A 82 -1.74 5.85 -10.27
N LEU A 83 -2.93 5.47 -9.75
CA LEU A 83 -3.25 4.09 -9.46
C LEU A 83 -3.32 3.25 -10.74
N ASP A 84 -3.92 3.78 -11.81
CA ASP A 84 -3.99 3.09 -13.10
C ASP A 84 -2.60 2.82 -13.68
N VAL A 85 -1.69 3.78 -13.55
CA VAL A 85 -0.29 3.62 -13.98
C VAL A 85 0.38 2.49 -13.22
N VAL A 86 0.22 2.46 -11.90
CA VAL A 86 0.78 1.39 -11.06
C VAL A 86 0.19 0.03 -11.43
N LEU A 87 -1.13 -0.07 -11.57
CA LEU A 87 -1.81 -1.32 -11.91
C LEU A 87 -1.31 -1.90 -13.23
N LYS A 88 -1.21 -1.05 -14.27
CA LYS A 88 -0.68 -1.46 -15.59
C LYS A 88 0.76 -1.93 -15.51
N LYS A 89 1.61 -1.23 -14.74
CA LYS A 89 3.00 -1.63 -14.54
C LYS A 89 3.09 -2.99 -13.84
N THR A 90 2.34 -3.18 -12.76
CA THR A 90 2.36 -4.44 -12.00
C THR A 90 1.82 -5.62 -12.80
N ALA A 91 0.84 -5.40 -13.68
CA ALA A 91 0.32 -6.43 -14.58
C ALA A 91 1.31 -6.76 -15.72
N ALA A 92 1.94 -5.75 -16.34
CA ALA A 92 2.91 -5.98 -17.41
C ALA A 92 4.17 -6.73 -16.93
N GLU A 93 4.61 -6.47 -15.69
CA GLU A 93 5.70 -7.23 -15.08
C GLU A 93 5.34 -8.70 -14.81
N GLU A 94 4.06 -9.04 -14.70
CA GLU A 94 3.58 -10.41 -14.56
C GLU A 94 3.69 -11.16 -15.89
N ASP A 95 3.19 -10.57 -16.98
CA ASP A 95 3.25 -11.14 -18.33
C ASP A 95 4.70 -11.40 -18.80
N SER A 96 5.64 -10.53 -18.41
CA SER A 96 7.06 -10.74 -18.72
C SER A 96 7.71 -11.92 -17.98
N ARG A 97 7.18 -12.32 -16.81
CA ARG A 97 7.75 -13.40 -15.99
C ARG A 97 7.12 -14.76 -16.29
N SER A 98 5.90 -14.79 -16.84
CA SER A 98 5.22 -16.01 -17.27
C SER A 98 5.70 -16.52 -18.64
N GLY A 99 6.43 -15.72 -19.41
CA GLY A 99 7.05 -16.11 -20.67
C GLY A 99 8.36 -16.92 -20.58
N ASP A 100 8.94 -17.05 -19.38
CA ASP A 100 10.23 -17.71 -19.13
C ASP A 100 10.10 -19.13 -18.54
N LEU A 101 8.94 -19.78 -18.67
CA LEU A 101 8.79 -21.18 -18.26
C LEU A 101 9.32 -22.11 -19.37
N PRO A 102 10.29 -23.01 -19.07
CA PRO A 102 10.75 -24.04 -20.01
C PRO A 102 9.70 -25.13 -20.28
#